data_AF-A0A963J322-F1
#
_entry.id   AF-A0A963J322-F1
#
_cell.length_a   1.000
_cell.length_b   1.000
_cell.length_c   1.000
_cell.angle_alpha   90.00
_cell.angle_beta   90.00
_cell.angle_gamma   90.00
#
_symmetry.space_group_name_H-M   'P 1'
#
loop_
_entity.id
_entity.type
_entity.pdbx_description
1 polymer ?
#
loop_
_entity_poly.entity_id
_entity_poly.type
_entity_poly.pdbx_seq_one_letter_code
_entity_poly.pdbx_strand_id
1 'polypeptide(L)'
;LALVGLHSMLEFPLWYGPFQLVTVLALLVLWRSPVPGSRLFGVWDLWQKWPPRLYLKALAAIVFVVALVGVGWDYYRVSQVFKPVEQRLPSLRQGTLDKVSDTWLFSDAVDFARLTTMPVNQDTAERVHGLAIALLHYSPEPRVIEPLIESAALLGRDDEVAYHLQRFRVAYPKDFARWSKANKALGLSRSGASGP
;
A
#
# COMPACT_ATOMS: atom_id res chain seq x y z
N LEU A 1 -12.44 -8.31 27.71
CA LEU A 1 -11.12 -7.64 27.82
C LEU A 1 -10.03 -8.61 28.26
N ALA A 2 -10.16 -9.31 29.38
CA ALA A 2 -9.14 -10.27 29.85
C ALA A 2 -8.81 -11.38 28.82
N LEU A 3 -9.82 -11.97 28.18
CA LEU A 3 -9.62 -12.99 27.14
C LEU A 3 -8.91 -12.43 25.88
N VAL A 4 -9.23 -11.19 25.49
CA VAL A 4 -8.60 -10.51 24.34
C VAL A 4 -7.14 -10.16 24.66
N GLY A 5 -6.86 -9.71 25.89
CA GLY A 5 -5.49 -9.45 26.35
C GLY A 5 -4.66 -10.73 26.45
N LEU A 6 -5.24 -11.81 26.96
CA LEU A 6 -4.56 -13.10 27.09
C LEU A 6 -4.22 -13.71 25.72
N HIS A 7 -5.17 -13.70 24.79
CA HIS A 7 -4.95 -14.23 23.43
C HIS A 7 -3.95 -13.36 22.63
N SER A 8 -3.96 -12.03 22.85
CA SER A 8 -3.02 -11.13 22.18
C SER A 8 -1.58 -11.19 22.72
N MET A 9 -1.37 -11.70 23.95
CA MET A 9 -0.03 -11.99 24.48
C MET A 9 0.58 -13.29 23.94
N LEU A 10 -0.25 -14.25 23.49
CA LEU A 10 0.21 -15.59 23.14
C LEU A 10 0.43 -15.81 21.64
N GLU A 11 -0.39 -15.19 20.77
CA GLU A 11 -0.42 -15.55 19.35
C GLU A 11 -0.28 -14.36 18.38
N PHE A 12 -0.90 -13.21 18.67
CA PHE A 12 -0.91 -12.05 17.75
C PHE A 12 -0.93 -10.69 18.46
N PRO A 13 -0.10 -9.72 18.03
CA PRO A 13 -0.01 -8.40 18.63
C PRO A 13 -1.33 -7.60 18.53
N LEU A 14 -1.62 -6.79 19.56
CA LEU A 14 -2.86 -5.99 19.70
C LEU A 14 -3.12 -5.01 18.55
N TRP A 15 -2.13 -4.75 17.69
CA TRP A 15 -2.28 -3.93 16.49
C TRP A 15 -3.02 -4.62 15.35
N TYR A 16 -3.33 -5.91 15.49
CA TYR A 16 -4.08 -6.65 14.47
C TYR A 16 -5.56 -6.24 14.51
N GLY A 17 -6.05 -5.71 13.39
CA GLY A 17 -7.33 -4.99 13.28
C GLY A 17 -8.56 -5.67 13.92
N PRO A 18 -8.78 -6.98 13.77
CA PRO A 18 -9.88 -7.68 14.44
C PRO A 18 -9.89 -7.53 15.97
N PHE A 19 -8.73 -7.57 16.62
CA PHE A 19 -8.64 -7.42 18.09
C PHE A 19 -8.91 -5.99 18.54
N GLN A 20 -8.49 -5.00 17.76
CA GLN A 20 -8.81 -3.59 18.03
C GLN A 20 -10.33 -3.37 17.95
N LEU A 21 -10.98 -3.92 16.92
CA LEU A 21 -12.42 -3.81 16.73
C LEU A 21 -13.20 -4.43 17.90
N VAL A 22 -12.84 -5.66 18.31
CA VAL A 22 -13.46 -6.33 19.46
C VAL A 22 -13.19 -5.59 20.77
N THR A 23 -12.00 -5.02 20.94
CA THR A 23 -11.64 -4.25 22.14
C THR A 23 -12.45 -2.96 22.23
N VAL A 24 -12.58 -2.22 21.12
CA VAL A 24 -13.42 -1.03 21.04
C VAL A 24 -14.89 -1.37 21.28
N LEU A 25 -15.41 -2.45 20.69
CA LEU A 25 -16.77 -2.94 20.95
C LEU A 25 -16.97 -3.31 22.42
N ALA A 26 -16.02 -4.01 23.02
CA ALA A 26 -16.08 -4.39 24.43
C ALA A 26 -16.07 -3.17 25.35
N LEU A 27 -15.25 -2.16 25.04
CA LEU A 27 -15.23 -0.89 25.76
C LEU A 27 -16.53 -0.11 25.56
N LEU A 28 -17.09 -0.06 24.36
CA LEU A 28 -18.38 0.59 24.09
C LEU A 28 -19.53 -0.08 24.84
N VAL A 29 -19.54 -1.42 24.92
CA VAL A 29 -20.53 -2.19 25.69
C VAL A 29 -20.35 -1.96 27.19
N LEU A 30 -19.11 -1.97 27.72
CA LEU A 30 -18.85 -1.68 29.14
C LEU A 30 -19.21 -0.24 29.52
N TRP A 31 -18.93 0.72 28.63
CA TRP A 31 -19.23 2.14 28.84
C TRP A 31 -20.74 2.40 28.75
N ARG A 32 -21.51 1.54 28.07
CA ARG A 32 -22.96 1.42 28.18
C ARG A 32 -23.36 0.63 29.44
N SER A 33 -22.92 1.08 30.61
CA SER A 33 -23.47 0.53 31.87
C SER A 33 -24.96 0.86 31.98
N PRO A 34 -25.81 -0.06 32.50
CA PRO A 34 -27.25 0.14 32.54
C PRO A 34 -27.60 1.23 33.57
N VAL A 35 -28.50 2.15 33.22
CA VAL A 35 -29.22 2.94 34.21
C VAL A 35 -30.09 1.96 35.01
N PRO A 36 -29.93 1.83 36.34
CA PRO A 36 -30.80 0.98 37.14
C PRO A 36 -32.20 1.60 37.15
N GLY A 37 -33.12 1.00 36.39
CA GLY A 37 -34.48 1.52 36.26
C GLY A 37 -35.06 1.30 34.88
N SER A 38 -35.19 0.04 34.47
CA SER A 38 -36.00 -0.34 33.31
C SER A 38 -37.48 -0.04 33.60
N ARG A 39 -37.89 1.22 33.41
CA ARG A 39 -39.26 1.51 32.99
C ARG A 39 -39.24 1.48 31.47
N LEU A 40 -40.16 0.68 30.94
CA LEU A 40 -40.48 0.51 29.53
C LEU A 40 -40.14 1.77 28.72
N PHE A 41 -39.25 1.63 27.75
CA PHE A 41 -38.82 2.68 26.84
C PHE A 41 -40.03 3.40 26.25
N GLY A 42 -40.37 4.56 26.80
CA GLY A 42 -41.19 5.55 26.14
C GLY A 42 -40.39 6.12 24.99
N VAL A 43 -40.81 5.84 23.76
CA VAL A 43 -40.28 6.43 22.51
C VAL A 43 -40.43 7.96 22.42
N TRP A 44 -40.79 8.62 23.52
CA TRP A 44 -41.12 10.05 23.60
C TRP A 44 -40.09 10.91 24.35
N ASP A 45 -39.09 10.31 25.02
CA ASP A 45 -38.07 11.05 25.78
C ASP A 45 -36.79 11.36 24.96
N LEU A 46 -36.82 11.07 23.66
CA LEU A 46 -35.73 11.37 22.71
C LEU A 46 -35.57 12.88 22.43
N TRP A 47 -36.42 13.72 23.03
CA TRP A 47 -36.40 15.18 22.91
C TRP A 47 -35.77 15.90 24.11
N GLN A 48 -35.06 15.17 24.98
CA GLN A 48 -34.21 15.79 25.98
C GLN A 48 -32.93 16.30 25.31
N LYS A 49 -32.71 17.62 25.32
CA LYS A 49 -31.54 18.27 24.69
C LYS A 49 -30.25 17.64 25.20
N TRP A 50 -29.54 16.93 24.32
CA TRP A 50 -28.29 16.26 24.70
C TRP A 50 -27.26 17.34 25.09
N PRO A 51 -26.34 17.06 26.02
CA PRO A 51 -25.28 18.02 26.32
C PRO A 51 -24.45 18.29 25.05
N PRO A 52 -24.03 19.54 24.78
CA PRO A 52 -23.34 19.91 23.54
C PRO A 52 -22.07 19.08 23.27
N ARG A 53 -21.41 18.62 24.34
CA ARG A 53 -20.25 17.71 24.28
C ARG A 53 -20.55 16.38 23.58
N LEU A 54 -21.78 15.88 23.69
CA LEU A 54 -22.18 14.60 23.10
C LEU A 54 -22.51 14.74 21.61
N TYR A 55 -23.07 15.87 21.19
CA TYR A 55 -23.19 16.22 19.77
C TYR A 55 -21.82 16.38 19.10
N LEU A 56 -20.87 17.03 19.77
CA LEU A 56 -19.49 17.17 19.24
C LEU A 56 -18.81 15.80 19.09
N LYS A 57 -18.97 14.91 20.07
CA LYS A 57 -18.47 13.53 19.99
C LYS A 57 -19.12 12.74 18.85
N ALA A 58 -20.44 12.87 18.67
CA ALA A 58 -21.17 12.22 17.59
C ALA A 58 -20.71 12.73 16.22
N LEU A 59 -20.54 14.04 16.06
CA LEU A 59 -20.01 14.65 14.84
C LEU A 59 -18.60 14.14 14.53
N ALA A 60 -17.70 14.14 15.53
CA ALA A 60 -16.35 13.62 15.37
C ALA A 60 -16.35 12.14 14.96
N ALA A 61 -17.22 11.32 15.56
CA ALA A 61 -17.37 9.91 15.19
C ALA A 61 -17.87 9.75 13.75
N ILE A 62 -18.86 10.55 13.31
CA ILE A 62 -19.36 10.52 11.93
C ILE A 62 -18.26 10.90 10.95
N VAL A 63 -17.54 12.00 11.20
CA VAL A 63 -16.43 12.45 10.35
C VAL A 63 -15.35 11.37 10.25
N PHE A 64 -15.02 10.73 11.38
CA PHE A 64 -14.06 9.63 11.41
C PHE A 64 -14.53 8.43 10.57
N VAL A 65 -15.79 8.02 10.70
CA VAL A 65 -16.36 6.92 9.89
C VAL A 65 -16.35 7.27 8.40
N VAL A 66 -16.74 8.50 8.03
CA VAL A 66 -16.70 8.96 6.63
C VAL A 66 -15.27 8.93 6.09
N ALA A 67 -14.28 9.37 6.88
CA ALA A 67 -12.88 9.31 6.50
C ALA A 67 -12.41 7.86 6.29
N LEU A 68 -12.77 6.93 7.18
CA LEU A 68 -12.44 5.51 7.04
C LEU A 68 -13.09 4.87 5.79
N VAL A 69 -14.34 5.22 5.50
CA VAL A 69 -15.01 4.77 4.27
C VAL A 69 -14.30 5.34 3.04
N GLY A 70 -13.88 6.60 3.09
CA GLY A 70 -13.07 7.23 2.04
C GLY A 70 -11.74 6.50 1.80
N VAL A 71 -10.99 6.22 2.86
CA VAL A 71 -9.73 5.46 2.79
C VAL A 71 -9.97 4.04 2.26
N GLY A 72 -11.01 3.36 2.74
CA GLY A 72 -11.36 2.02 2.28
C GLY A 72 -11.77 1.99 0.80
N TRP A 73 -12.47 3.02 0.34
CA TRP A 73 -12.81 3.20 -1.07
C TRP A 73 -11.58 3.45 -1.93
N ASP A 74 -10.66 4.30 -1.49
CA ASP A 74 -9.43 4.59 -2.23
C ASP A 74 -8.53 3.36 -2.32
N TYR A 75 -8.36 2.63 -1.21
CA TYR A 75 -7.69 1.32 -1.20
C TYR A 75 -8.35 0.34 -2.18
N TYR A 76 -9.68 0.25 -2.17
CA TYR A 76 -10.40 -0.64 -3.08
C TYR A 76 -10.17 -0.29 -4.55
N ARG A 77 -10.10 1.01 -4.90
CA ARG A 77 -9.77 1.48 -6.25
C ARG A 77 -8.33 1.16 -6.65
N VAL A 78 -7.36 1.48 -5.80
CA VAL A 78 -5.92 1.28 -6.10
C VAL A 78 -5.57 -0.21 -6.18
N SER A 79 -6.16 -1.04 -5.32
CA SER A 79 -5.94 -2.51 -5.32
C SER A 79 -6.28 -3.19 -6.65
N GLN A 80 -7.09 -2.55 -7.51
CA GLN A 80 -7.46 -3.08 -8.82
C GLN A 80 -6.24 -3.26 -9.73
N VAL A 81 -5.18 -2.46 -9.57
CA VAL A 81 -3.95 -2.56 -10.35
C VAL A 81 -3.28 -3.92 -10.16
N PHE A 82 -3.39 -4.49 -8.96
CA PHE A 82 -2.78 -5.77 -8.59
C PHE A 82 -3.67 -6.98 -8.89
N LYS A 83 -4.90 -6.76 -9.36
CA LYS A 83 -5.84 -7.84 -9.70
C LYS A 83 -5.69 -8.27 -11.17
N PRO A 84 -5.95 -9.55 -11.50
CA PRO A 84 -6.18 -9.99 -12.87
C PRO A 84 -7.29 -9.17 -13.53
N VAL A 85 -7.19 -8.93 -14.84
CA VAL A 85 -8.07 -8.02 -15.59
C VAL A 85 -9.55 -8.41 -15.46
N GLU A 86 -9.83 -9.71 -15.38
CA GLU A 86 -11.16 -10.29 -15.29
C GLU A 86 -11.85 -9.93 -13.96
N GLN A 87 -11.05 -9.81 -12.89
CA GLN A 87 -11.50 -9.50 -11.53
C GLN A 87 -11.55 -8.00 -11.23
N ARG A 88 -11.09 -7.16 -12.17
CA ARG A 88 -11.16 -5.71 -12.01
C ARG A 88 -12.58 -5.20 -12.22
N LEU A 89 -12.89 -4.09 -11.54
CA LEU A 89 -14.07 -3.29 -11.85
C LEU A 89 -14.17 -3.03 -13.37
N PRO A 90 -15.36 -3.15 -14.00
CA PRO A 90 -15.51 -3.02 -15.44
C PRO A 90 -14.90 -1.73 -16.02
N SER A 91 -15.06 -0.61 -15.33
CA SER A 91 -14.51 0.70 -15.73
C SER A 91 -12.99 0.79 -15.63
N LEU A 92 -12.36 -0.08 -14.83
CA LEU A 92 -10.93 -0.11 -14.54
C LEU A 92 -10.19 -1.27 -15.23
N ARG A 93 -10.81 -1.99 -16.17
CA ARG A 93 -10.13 -3.05 -16.94
C ARG A 93 -9.05 -2.51 -17.88
N GLN A 94 -9.27 -1.31 -18.42
CA GLN A 94 -8.36 -0.63 -19.33
C GLN A 94 -7.81 0.65 -18.70
N GLY A 95 -6.51 0.92 -18.91
CA GLY A 95 -5.86 2.14 -18.40
C GLY A 95 -5.94 2.27 -16.88
N THR A 96 -5.88 1.14 -16.16
CA THR A 96 -6.11 1.10 -14.70
C THR A 96 -5.18 2.04 -13.97
N LEU A 97 -3.87 1.98 -14.27
CA LEU A 97 -2.85 2.78 -13.61
C LEU A 97 -3.16 4.27 -13.67
N ASP A 98 -3.47 4.80 -14.85
CA ASP A 98 -3.74 6.23 -15.00
C ASP A 98 -5.05 6.65 -14.31
N LYS A 99 -6.07 5.78 -14.31
CA LYS A 99 -7.35 6.04 -13.63
C LYS A 99 -7.29 6.01 -12.10
N VAL A 100 -6.26 5.41 -11.53
CA VAL A 100 -6.07 5.32 -10.07
C VAL A 100 -4.88 6.14 -9.57
N SER A 101 -4.16 6.82 -10.46
CA SER A 101 -3.00 7.64 -10.09
C SER A 101 -3.35 8.88 -9.28
N ASP A 102 -4.62 9.32 -9.31
CA ASP A 102 -5.13 10.39 -8.46
C ASP A 102 -5.47 9.85 -7.06
N THR A 103 -4.43 9.49 -6.31
CA THR A 103 -4.49 9.09 -4.90
C THR A 103 -3.39 9.79 -4.12
N TRP A 104 -3.71 10.23 -2.91
CA TRP A 104 -2.74 10.82 -2.00
C TRP A 104 -2.13 9.79 -1.05
N LEU A 105 -2.93 8.83 -0.54
CA LEU A 105 -2.49 7.90 0.50
C LEU A 105 -1.72 6.70 -0.05
N PHE A 106 -2.02 6.30 -1.29
CA PHE A 106 -1.46 5.09 -1.90
C PHE A 106 -0.64 5.39 -3.16
N SER A 107 -0.07 6.60 -3.27
CA SER A 107 0.73 7.03 -4.42
C SER A 107 1.91 6.08 -4.67
N ASP A 108 2.64 5.73 -3.61
CA ASP A 108 3.81 4.83 -3.72
C ASP A 108 3.43 3.45 -4.26
N ALA A 109 2.23 2.94 -3.94
CA ALA A 109 1.77 1.66 -4.47
C ALA A 109 1.44 1.75 -5.97
N VAL A 110 0.88 2.88 -6.42
CA VAL A 110 0.64 3.12 -7.85
C VAL A 110 1.96 3.31 -8.58
N ASP A 111 2.89 4.07 -8.03
CA ASP A 111 4.21 4.30 -8.61
C ASP A 111 5.02 3.01 -8.67
N PHE A 112 4.93 2.16 -7.66
CA PHE A 112 5.54 0.83 -7.67
C PHE A 112 4.98 -0.05 -8.78
N ALA A 113 3.66 -0.07 -8.95
CA ALA A 113 3.04 -0.80 -10.04
C ALA A 113 3.41 -0.22 -11.41
N ARG A 114 3.54 1.10 -11.51
CA ARG A 114 3.99 1.79 -12.73
C ARG A 114 5.44 1.42 -13.06
N LEU A 115 6.34 1.45 -12.06
CA LEU A 115 7.74 1.08 -12.23
C LEU A 115 7.89 -0.36 -12.71
N THR A 116 7.15 -1.30 -12.09
CA THR A 116 7.28 -2.74 -12.40
C THR A 116 6.58 -3.18 -13.69
N THR A 117 5.83 -2.30 -14.34
CA THR A 117 5.16 -2.58 -15.63
C THR A 117 5.72 -1.76 -16.79
N MET A 118 6.49 -0.70 -16.51
CA MET A 118 7.14 0.11 -17.53
C MET A 118 8.36 -0.61 -18.09
N PRO A 119 8.49 -0.75 -19.43
CA PRO A 119 9.69 -1.32 -20.01
C PRO A 119 10.89 -0.40 -19.74
N VAL A 120 12.06 -0.99 -19.51
CA VAL A 120 13.31 -0.25 -19.33
C VAL A 120 14.06 -0.20 -20.66
N ASN A 121 14.07 0.97 -21.31
CA ASN A 121 14.78 1.22 -22.57
C ASN A 121 15.24 2.69 -22.62
N GLN A 122 15.93 3.09 -23.69
CA GLN A 122 16.49 4.43 -23.82
C GLN A 122 15.43 5.54 -23.68
N ASP A 123 14.24 5.34 -24.25
CA ASP A 123 13.16 6.34 -24.23
C ASP A 123 12.51 6.51 -22.85
N THR A 124 12.50 5.44 -22.05
CA THR A 124 11.86 5.43 -20.72
C THR A 124 12.84 5.58 -19.57
N ALA A 125 14.15 5.53 -19.83
CA ALA A 125 15.19 5.44 -18.81
C ALA A 125 15.10 6.57 -17.77
N GLU A 126 14.93 7.83 -18.19
CA GLU A 126 14.80 8.96 -17.26
C GLU A 126 13.60 8.80 -16.30
N ARG A 127 12.46 8.34 -16.83
CA ARG A 127 11.23 8.19 -16.05
C ARG A 127 11.33 7.00 -15.08
N VAL A 128 11.88 5.89 -15.54
CA VAL A 128 12.14 4.70 -14.71
C VAL A 128 13.12 5.06 -13.59
N HIS A 129 14.22 5.75 -13.92
CA HIS A 129 15.22 6.17 -12.94
C HIS A 129 14.61 7.07 -11.85
N GLY A 130 13.87 8.10 -12.26
CA GLY A 130 13.21 9.02 -11.32
C GLY A 130 12.21 8.32 -10.40
N LEU A 131 11.37 7.44 -10.95
CA LEU A 131 10.42 6.64 -10.17
C LEU A 131 11.14 5.70 -9.20
N ALA A 132 12.20 5.02 -9.66
CA ALA A 132 12.91 4.05 -8.82
C ALA A 132 13.65 4.73 -7.67
N ILE A 133 14.29 5.88 -7.90
CA ILE A 133 14.89 6.70 -6.83
C ILE A 133 13.84 7.11 -5.81
N ALA A 134 12.69 7.63 -6.27
CA ALA A 134 11.60 8.02 -5.38
C ALA A 134 11.11 6.83 -4.54
N LEU A 135 11.04 5.62 -5.11
CA LEU A 135 10.51 4.44 -4.43
C LEU A 135 11.49 3.72 -3.48
N LEU A 136 12.79 4.06 -3.48
CA LEU A 136 13.75 3.40 -2.59
C LEU A 136 13.40 3.54 -1.10
N HIS A 137 12.77 4.65 -0.70
CA HIS A 137 12.33 4.86 0.68
C HIS A 137 11.11 4.00 1.05
N TYR A 138 10.27 3.68 0.06
CA TYR A 138 9.04 2.91 0.21
C TYR A 138 9.34 1.40 0.22
N SER A 139 10.10 0.90 -0.77
CA SER A 139 10.46 -0.51 -0.87
C SER A 139 11.86 -0.68 -1.51
N PRO A 140 12.93 -0.87 -0.73
CA PRO A 140 14.27 -1.12 -1.26
C PRO A 140 14.45 -2.57 -1.71
N GLU A 141 13.52 -3.11 -2.49
CA GLU A 141 13.50 -4.50 -2.94
C GLU A 141 14.10 -4.68 -4.35
N PRO A 142 14.44 -5.92 -4.77
CA PRO A 142 15.02 -6.17 -6.09
C PRO A 142 14.19 -5.61 -7.24
N ARG A 143 12.85 -5.64 -7.14
CA ARG A 143 11.94 -5.10 -8.15
C ARG A 143 12.05 -3.58 -8.38
N VAL A 144 12.65 -2.84 -7.45
CA VAL A 144 12.94 -1.41 -7.58
C VAL A 144 14.42 -1.18 -7.95
N ILE A 145 15.32 -1.93 -7.33
CA ILE A 145 16.77 -1.76 -7.51
C ILE A 145 17.23 -2.24 -8.90
N GLU A 146 16.67 -3.33 -9.42
CA GLU A 146 16.99 -3.84 -10.76
C GLU A 146 16.72 -2.78 -11.85
N PRO A 147 15.50 -2.21 -11.99
CA PRO A 147 15.24 -1.17 -12.99
C PRO A 147 15.97 0.15 -12.68
N LEU A 148 16.28 0.46 -11.41
CA LEU A 148 17.12 1.61 -11.06
C LEU A 148 18.53 1.48 -11.67
N ILE A 149 19.17 0.34 -11.47
CA ILE A 149 20.52 0.08 -11.99
C ILE A 149 20.51 0.07 -13.53
N GLU A 150 19.51 -0.58 -14.14
CA GLU A 150 19.39 -0.66 -15.60
C GLU A 150 19.15 0.71 -16.23
N SER A 151 18.23 1.51 -15.67
CA SER A 151 17.99 2.86 -16.15
C SER A 151 19.18 3.79 -15.93
N ALA A 152 19.87 3.70 -14.79
CA ALA A 152 21.11 4.45 -14.55
C ALA A 152 22.20 4.10 -15.56
N ALA A 153 22.34 2.82 -15.92
CA ALA A 153 23.29 2.37 -16.94
C ALA A 153 22.94 2.90 -18.34
N LEU A 154 21.65 2.93 -18.71
CA LEU A 154 21.20 3.51 -19.99
C LEU A 154 21.47 5.02 -20.06
N LEU A 155 21.40 5.71 -18.93
CA LEU A 155 21.68 7.15 -18.80
C LEU A 155 23.17 7.48 -18.64
N GLY A 156 24.06 6.48 -18.65
CA GLY A 156 25.51 6.69 -18.49
C GLY A 156 25.94 7.13 -17.09
N ARG A 157 25.16 6.83 -16.05
CA ARG A 157 25.45 7.19 -14.65
C ARG A 157 26.23 6.09 -13.94
N ASP A 158 27.46 5.86 -14.40
CA ASP A 158 28.28 4.71 -13.98
C ASP A 158 28.58 4.67 -12.47
N ASP A 159 28.74 5.84 -11.84
CA ASP A 159 28.98 5.94 -10.39
C ASP A 159 27.77 5.47 -9.57
N GLU A 160 26.55 5.86 -9.98
CA GLU A 160 25.30 5.40 -9.35
C GLU A 160 25.10 3.90 -9.54
N VAL A 161 25.40 3.39 -10.76
CA VAL A 161 25.36 1.96 -11.06
C VAL A 161 26.27 1.21 -10.11
N ALA A 162 27.55 1.59 -10.00
CA ALA A 162 28.51 0.94 -9.11
C ALA A 162 28.04 0.96 -7.65
N TYR A 163 27.54 2.11 -7.18
CA TYR A 163 27.03 2.30 -5.83
C TYR A 163 25.86 1.37 -5.49
N HIS A 164 24.87 1.24 -6.37
CA HIS A 164 23.70 0.40 -6.15
C HIS A 164 24.00 -1.09 -6.39
N LEU A 165 24.88 -1.42 -7.36
CA LEU A 165 25.27 -2.80 -7.66
C LEU A 165 25.97 -3.47 -6.47
N GLN A 166 26.87 -2.76 -5.79
CA GLN A 166 27.55 -3.26 -4.60
C GLN A 166 26.53 -3.61 -3.50
N ARG A 167 25.59 -2.70 -3.22
CA ARG A 167 24.57 -2.90 -2.19
C ARG A 167 23.58 -4.00 -2.56
N PHE A 168 23.18 -4.07 -3.82
CA PHE A 168 22.27 -5.11 -4.30
C PHE A 168 22.86 -6.51 -4.10
N ARG A 169 24.14 -6.69 -4.43
CA ARG A 169 24.84 -7.97 -4.23
C ARG A 169 24.91 -8.38 -2.75
N VAL A 170 25.13 -7.42 -1.85
CA VAL A 170 25.24 -7.69 -0.41
C VAL A 170 23.87 -7.99 0.20
N ALA A 171 22.85 -7.20 -0.12
CA ALA A 171 21.51 -7.33 0.46
C ALA A 171 20.71 -8.52 -0.12
N TYR A 172 20.83 -8.77 -1.43
CA TYR A 172 20.03 -9.77 -2.15
C TYR A 172 20.90 -10.65 -3.08
N PRO A 173 21.80 -11.48 -2.53
CA PRO A 173 22.79 -12.21 -3.33
C PRO A 173 22.17 -13.20 -4.34
N LYS A 174 21.04 -13.83 -3.98
CA LYS A 174 20.33 -14.78 -4.86
C LYS A 174 19.65 -14.07 -6.04
N ASP A 175 18.93 -12.98 -5.77
CA ASP A 175 18.27 -12.18 -6.81
C ASP A 175 19.30 -11.52 -7.73
N PHE A 176 20.39 -11.00 -7.16
CA PHE A 176 21.52 -10.47 -7.93
C PHE A 176 22.09 -11.51 -8.90
N ALA A 177 22.30 -12.74 -8.44
CA ALA A 177 22.83 -13.81 -9.30
C ALA A 177 21.85 -14.16 -10.45
N ARG A 178 20.54 -14.21 -10.17
CA ARG A 178 19.50 -14.43 -11.19
C ARG A 178 19.49 -13.30 -12.22
N TRP A 179 19.41 -12.06 -11.75
CA TRP A 179 19.35 -10.86 -12.56
C TRP A 179 20.61 -10.69 -13.44
N SER A 180 21.80 -10.85 -12.85
CA SER A 180 23.07 -10.74 -13.57
C SER A 180 23.20 -11.80 -14.67
N LYS A 181 22.74 -13.03 -14.42
CA LYS A 181 22.70 -14.08 -15.45
C LYS A 181 21.77 -13.73 -16.60
N ALA A 182 20.57 -13.20 -16.30
CA ALA A 182 19.60 -12.78 -17.31
C ALA A 182 20.15 -11.64 -18.18
N ASN A 183 20.74 -10.60 -17.57
CA ASN A 183 21.28 -9.46 -18.31
C ASN A 183 22.53 -9.81 -19.13
N LYS A 184 23.36 -10.75 -18.66
CA LYS A 184 24.48 -11.26 -19.48
C LYS A 184 23.97 -12.00 -20.72
N ALA A 185 22.91 -12.80 -20.59
CA ALA A 185 22.29 -13.48 -21.73
C ALA A 185 21.69 -12.48 -22.73
N LEU A 186 20.98 -11.45 -22.24
CA LEU A 186 20.42 -10.39 -23.08
C LEU A 186 21.50 -9.57 -23.81
N GLY A 187 22.62 -9.27 -23.15
CA GLY A 187 23.77 -8.61 -23.77
C GLY A 187 24.38 -9.43 -24.91
N LEU A 188 24.53 -10.74 -24.72
CA LEU A 188 25.04 -11.66 -25.75
C LEU A 188 24.07 -11.81 -26.94
N SER A 189 22.76 -11.84 -26.70
CA SER A 189 21.75 -11.87 -27.77
C SER A 189 21.73 -10.59 -28.59
N ARG A 190 21.94 -9.41 -27.99
CA ARG A 190 22.03 -8.13 -28.72
C ARG A 190 23.30 -8.02 -29.57
N SER A 191 24.42 -8.57 -29.12
CA SER A 191 25.66 -8.63 -29.91
C SER A 191 25.63 -9.67 -31.04
N GLY A 192 24.80 -10.73 -30.91
CA GLY A 192 24.65 -11.76 -31.96
C GLY A 192 23.71 -11.37 -33.11
N ALA A 193 22.78 -10.43 -32.88
CA ALA A 193 21.84 -9.92 -33.89
C ALA A 193 22.42 -8.78 -34.77
N SER A 194 23.69 -8.43 -34.56
CA SER A 194 24.44 -7.41 -35.32
C SER A 194 25.62 -8.02 -36.11
N GLY A 195 25.50 -9.29 -36.51
CA GLY A 195 26.38 -9.90 -37.51
C GLY A 195 25.77 -9.73 -38.92
N PRO A 196 26.54 -9.27 -39.92
CA PRO A 196 26.07 -9.01 -41.29
C PRO A 196 25.55 -10.24 -42.02
#